data_AF-M7TQS2-F1
#
_entry.id   AF-M7TQS2-F1
#
_cell.length_a   1.000
_cell.length_b   1.000
_cell.length_c   1.000
_cell.angle_alpha   90.00
_cell.angle_beta   90.00
_cell.angle_gamma   90.00
#
_symmetry.space_group_name_H-M   'P 1'
#
loop_
_entity.id
_entity.type
_entity.pdbx_description
1 polymer ?
#
loop_
_entity_poly.entity_id
_entity_poly.type
_entity_poly.pdbx_seq_one_letter_code
_entity_poly.pdbx_strand_id
1 'polypeptide(L)'
;MTDKKNILLVGAGGVGTMAAVSLEASGRASVTAVLRSNFASVEEHGFHIESIAYGNLKGWKPTKVTNKVPNVVQGNHPPFD
;
A
#
# COMPACT_ATOMS: atom_id res chain seq x y z
N MET A 1 -3.19 19.98 9.55
CA MET A 1 -3.20 18.63 8.95
C MET A 1 -2.02 18.56 8.02
N THR A 2 -1.07 17.66 8.27
CA THR A 2 0.09 17.48 7.39
C THR A 2 -0.38 16.75 6.14
N ASP A 3 -0.14 17.32 4.96
CA ASP A 3 -0.45 16.63 3.70
C ASP A 3 0.40 15.36 3.60
N LYS A 4 -0.28 14.21 3.54
CA LYS A 4 0.37 12.91 3.35
C LYS A 4 0.92 12.83 1.93
N LYS A 5 2.11 12.24 1.79
CA LYS A 5 2.70 11.90 0.50
C LYS A 5 1.92 10.78 -0.18
N ASN A 6 1.55 10.99 -1.45
CA ASN A 6 0.83 10.02 -2.25
C ASN A 6 1.82 9.10 -2.95
N ILE A 7 1.99 7.88 -2.46
CA ILE A 7 3.05 6.97 -2.92
C ILE A 7 2.47 5.84 -3.76
N LEU A 8 3.07 5.57 -4.92
CA LEU A 8 2.81 4.37 -5.71
C LEU A 8 3.89 3.32 -5.44
N LEU A 9 3.49 2.20 -4.84
CA LEU A 9 4.37 1.05 -4.65
C LEU A 9 4.06 -0.03 -5.69
N VAL A 10 5.02 -0.36 -6.56
CA VAL A 10 4.86 -1.41 -7.57
C VAL A 10 5.40 -2.74 -7.02
N GLY A 11 4.49 -3.64 -6.66
CA GLY A 11 4.79 -4.92 -6.02
C GLY A 11 4.85 -4.83 -4.50
N ALA A 12 4.16 -5.76 -3.83
CA ALA A 12 4.22 -5.93 -2.38
C ALA A 12 4.51 -7.40 -2.02
N GLY A 13 5.72 -7.84 -2.35
CA GLY A 13 6.35 -8.98 -1.67
C GLY A 13 6.83 -8.57 -0.27
N GLY A 14 7.57 -9.41 0.45
CA GLY A 14 7.95 -9.14 1.85
C GLY A 14 8.55 -7.75 2.10
N VAL A 15 9.51 -7.32 1.27
CA VAL A 15 10.14 -5.99 1.38
C VAL A 15 9.14 -4.86 1.09
N GLY A 16 8.39 -4.97 -0.01
CA GLY A 16 7.40 -3.96 -0.40
C GLY A 16 6.29 -3.81 0.64
N THR A 17 5.80 -4.93 1.19
CA THR A 17 4.79 -4.92 2.25
C THR A 17 5.30 -4.20 3.49
N MET A 18 6.50 -4.51 3.96
CA MET A 18 7.06 -3.84 5.15
C MET A 18 7.40 -2.36 4.89
N ALA A 19 7.81 -2.00 3.67
CA ALA A 19 7.98 -0.60 3.28
C ALA A 19 6.64 0.15 3.34
N ALA A 20 5.57 -0.43 2.81
CA ALA A 20 4.23 0.15 2.87
C ALA A 20 3.71 0.28 4.31
N VAL A 21 3.91 -0.72 5.17
CA VAL A 21 3.58 -0.65 6.60
C VAL A 21 4.31 0.52 7.26
N SER A 22 5.62 0.63 7.04
CA SER A 22 6.45 1.69 7.65
C SER A 22 6.02 3.07 7.20
N LEU A 23 5.71 3.23 5.90
CA LEU A 23 5.23 4.47 5.30
C LEU A 23 3.86 4.87 5.89
N GLU A 24 2.90 3.96 5.93
CA GLU A 24 1.55 4.24 6.48
C GLU A 24 1.60 4.49 8.00
N ALA A 25 2.38 3.69 8.74
CA ALA A 25 2.53 3.83 10.20
C ALA A 25 3.19 5.17 10.59
N SER A 26 3.97 5.78 9.71
CA SER A 26 4.54 7.12 9.94
C SER A 26 3.46 8.22 10.03
N GLY A 27 2.24 7.95 9.53
CA GLY A 27 1.17 8.93 9.40
C GLY A 27 1.42 9.99 8.33
N ARG A 28 2.51 9.87 7.55
CA ARG A 28 2.95 10.87 6.56
C ARG A 28 2.80 10.42 5.11
N ALA A 29 2.34 9.20 4.85
CA ALA A 29 2.15 8.68 3.52
C ALA A 29 0.78 8.00 3.38
N SER A 30 0.28 8.00 2.15
CA SER A 30 -0.84 7.21 1.68
C SER A 30 -0.35 6.36 0.52
N VAL A 31 -0.34 5.04 0.70
CA VAL A 31 0.28 4.11 -0.25
C VAL A 31 -0.79 3.48 -1.13
N THR A 32 -0.58 3.55 -2.44
CA THR A 32 -1.26 2.70 -3.43
C THR A 32 -0.32 1.57 -3.84
N ALA A 33 -0.63 0.33 -3.47
CA ALA A 33 0.16 -0.84 -3.88
C ALA A 33 -0.41 -1.49 -5.15
N VAL A 34 0.44 -1.65 -6.17
CA VAL A 34 0.12 -2.39 -7.39
C VAL A 34 0.52 -3.84 -7.21
N LEU A 35 -0.47 -4.74 -7.22
CA LEU A 35 -0.30 -6.17 -6.99
C LEU A 35 -0.70 -6.93 -8.25
N ARG A 36 0.09 -7.92 -8.69
CA ARG A 36 -0.33 -8.80 -9.79
C ARG A 36 -0.79 -10.16 -9.28
N SER A 37 0.15 -10.94 -8.76
CA SER A 37 -0.08 -12.34 -8.41
C SER A 37 -1.06 -12.53 -7.25
N ASN A 38 -1.04 -11.64 -6.24
CA ASN A 38 -1.81 -11.79 -5.02
C ASN A 38 -2.92 -10.72 -4.84
N PHE A 39 -3.25 -9.96 -5.89
CA PHE A 39 -4.21 -8.85 -5.79
C PHE A 39 -5.54 -9.29 -5.16
N ALA A 40 -6.20 -10.32 -5.70
CA ALA A 40 -7.50 -10.75 -5.21
C ALA A 40 -7.46 -11.20 -3.74
N SER A 41 -6.41 -11.94 -3.36
CA SER A 41 -6.22 -12.40 -1.99
C SER A 41 -6.05 -11.23 -1.03
N VAL A 42 -5.24 -10.22 -1.39
CA VAL A 42 -5.01 -9.03 -0.56
C VAL A 42 -6.22 -8.09 -0.57
N GLU A 43 -6.93 -7.94 -1.69
CA GLU A 43 -8.16 -7.14 -1.79
C GLU A 43 -9.24 -7.69 -0.86
N GLU A 44 -9.37 -9.01 -0.74
CA GLU A 44 -10.36 -9.63 0.13
C GLU A 44 -9.86 -9.70 1.57
N HIS A 45 -8.71 -10.33 1.80
CA HIS A 45 -8.25 -10.73 3.13
C HIS A 45 -7.22 -9.79 3.76
N GLY A 46 -6.52 -8.99 2.95
CA GLY A 46 -5.36 -8.22 3.38
C GLY A 46 -4.13 -9.08 3.65
N PHE A 47 -3.05 -8.45 4.12
CA PHE A 47 -1.84 -9.12 4.56
C PHE A 47 -1.95 -9.52 6.02
N HIS A 48 -1.41 -10.70 6.33
CA HIS A 48 -1.07 -11.10 7.70
C HIS A 48 0.41 -10.84 7.92
N ILE A 49 0.74 -9.96 8.87
CA ILE A 49 2.10 -9.49 9.10
C ILE A 49 2.43 -9.68 10.58
N GLU A 50 3.44 -10.49 10.84
CA GLU A 50 4.00 -10.67 12.19
C GLU A 50 5.33 -9.93 12.26
N SER A 51 5.36 -8.87 13.07
CA SER A 51 6.52 -8.00 13.20
C SER A 51 6.79 -7.69 14.66
N ILE A 52 8.06 -7.75 15.06
CA ILE A 52 8.49 -7.31 16.39
C ILE A 52 8.27 -5.79 16.54
N ALA A 53 8.48 -5.02 15.47
CA ALA A 53 8.38 -3.56 15.51
C ALA A 53 6.93 -3.05 15.39
N TYR A 54 6.10 -3.74 14.61
CA TYR A 54 4.73 -3.28 14.28
C TYR A 54 3.62 -4.16 14.88
N GLY A 55 3.99 -5.21 15.62
CA GLY A 55 3.04 -6.17 16.18
C GLY A 55 2.49 -7.15 15.14
N ASN A 56 1.35 -7.76 15.47
CA ASN A 56 0.64 -8.69 14.60
C ASN A 56 -0.51 -7.96 13.89
N LEU A 57 -0.32 -7.67 12.60
CA LEU A 57 -1.29 -6.98 11.76
C LEU A 57 -2.07 -8.01 10.94
N LYS A 58 -3.30 -8.31 11.35
CA LYS A 58 -4.20 -9.23 10.65
C LYS A 58 -5.08 -8.49 9.66
N GLY A 59 -5.04 -8.92 8.40
CA GLY A 59 -5.82 -8.34 7.31
C GLY A 59 -5.48 -6.89 7.00
N TRP A 60 -4.22 -6.51 7.24
CA TRP A 60 -3.75 -5.17 6.96
C TRP A 60 -3.70 -4.90 5.45
N LYS A 61 -4.11 -3.69 5.05
CA LYS A 61 -4.03 -3.22 3.66
C LYS A 61 -3.41 -1.82 3.67
N PRO A 62 -2.60 -1.46 2.66
CA PRO A 62 -2.24 -0.06 2.44
C PRO A 62 -3.49 0.76 2.09
N THR A 63 -3.38 2.09 2.07
CA THR A 63 -4.51 2.99 1.74
C THR A 63 -5.29 2.53 0.51
N LYS A 64 -4.59 2.04 -0.52
CA LYS A 64 -5.22 1.46 -1.70
C LYS A 64 -4.42 0.28 -2.25
N VAL A 65 -5.10 -0.70 -2.81
CA VAL A 65 -4.50 -1.74 -3.65
C VAL A 65 -5.11 -1.69 -5.04
N THR A 66 -4.35 -2.11 -6.06
CA THR A 66 -4.83 -2.18 -7.44
C THR A 66 -4.10 -3.28 -8.20
N ASN A 67 -4.74 -3.85 -9.22
CA ASN A 67 -4.14 -4.90 -10.04
C ASN A 67 -3.30 -4.39 -11.22
N LYS A 68 -3.27 -3.08 -11.44
CA LYS A 68 -2.58 -2.43 -12.56
C LYS A 68 -2.09 -1.04 -12.16
N VAL A 69 -1.03 -0.57 -12.80
CA VAL A 69 -0.54 0.79 -12.60
C VAL A 69 -1.64 1.78 -12.99
N PRO A 70 -2.05 2.71 -12.10
CA PRO A 70 -3.08 3.70 -12.42
C PRO A 70 -2.62 4.66 -13.51
N ASN A 71 -3.53 5.03 -14.42
CA ASN A 71 -3.29 6.12 -15.36
C ASN A 71 -3.68 7.45 -14.70
N VAL A 72 -2.69 8.21 -14.23
CA VAL A 72 -2.90 9.49 -13.54
C VAL A 72 -3.40 10.60 -14.47
N VAL A 73 -3.12 10.53 -15.78
CA VAL A 73 -3.54 11.54 -16.76
C VAL A 73 -5.03 11.42 -17.09
N GLN A 74 -5.55 10.20 -17.18
CA GLN A 74 -6.94 9.95 -17.57
C GLN A 74 -7.91 9.85 -16.37
N GLY A 75 -7.40 9.59 -15.15
CA GLY A 75 -8.22 9.17 -14.01
C GLY A 75 -8.62 10.26 -13.02
N ASN A 76 -8.29 11.53 -13.27
CA ASN A 76 -8.48 12.63 -12.29
C ASN A 76 -7.89 12.30 -10.90
N HIS A 77 -6.84 11.48 -10.88
CA HIS A 77 -6.12 11.10 -9.67
C HIS A 77 -4.98 12.08 -9.43
N PRO A 78 -4.69 12.46 -8.17
CA PRO A 78 -3.50 13.26 -7.89
C PRO A 78 -2.25 12.50 -8.35
N PRO A 79 -1.21 13.22 -8.82
CA PRO A 79 0.07 12.59 -9.13
C PRO A 79 0.62 11.91 -7.88
N PHE A 80 1.44 10.88 -8.09
CA PHE A 80 2.23 10.30 -7.03
C PHE A 80 3.49 11.16 -6.82
N ASP A 81 3.91 11.31 -5.57
CA ASP A 81 5.12 12.04 -5.16
C ASP A 81 6.41 11.25 -5.48
#